data_AF-A0A6J2GRN3-F1
#
_entry.id   AF-A0A6J2GRN3-F1
#
_cell.length_a   1.000
_cell.length_b   1.000
_cell.length_c   1.000
_cell.angle_alpha   90.00
_cell.angle_beta   90.00
_cell.angle_gamma   90.00
#
_symmetry.space_group_name_H-M   'P 1'
#
loop_
_entity.id
_entity.type
_entity.pdbx_description
1 polymer ?
#
loop_
_entity_poly.entity_id
_entity_poly.type
_entity_poly.pdbx_seq_one_letter_code
_entity_poly.pdbx_strand_id
1 'polypeptide(L)'
;MQPAMMMFSSKYWARRGFSLDSALPEERPAAGSLTLNRSSSGKNEEKKGNKGNGKNESVSEGGKTAVVFSLKNEVGGLVKALRLFQEKHVSMVHIESRKSKRRNSEVEIFVDCDCSKKEFNELIQLLKFQTNIVSLNPPENIWTDEEDLDCVPWFPRKISELDKCSQRVLMYGSELDADHPGFKDNVYRQRRKYFVDLAMSYKYGQPIPRVEYTAEEVKTWGVVFRELSKLYPTHACREYLKNFPLLTKYCGYREDNVPQLEDVSIFLKERSGFTVRPVAGYLSPRDFLAGLAYRVFHCTQYIRHGSDPLYTPEPDTCHELLGHVPLLADPKFAQFSQEIGLASLGASDEDVQKLATMLLKLSRSTEHQRGALSGTL
;
A
#
# COMPACT_ATOMS: atom_id res chain seq x y z
N MET A 1 -30.07 15.97 -18.64
CA MET A 1 -28.62 16.03 -18.41
C MET A 1 -28.26 14.91 -17.44
N GLN A 2 -27.64 13.84 -17.93
CA GLN A 2 -27.22 12.69 -17.10
C GLN A 2 -25.90 13.04 -16.39
N PRO A 3 -25.79 12.95 -15.06
CA PRO A 3 -24.54 13.20 -14.36
C PRO A 3 -23.63 11.96 -14.34
N ALA A 4 -22.33 12.22 -14.49
CA ALA A 4 -21.17 11.46 -14.00
C ALA A 4 -21.28 9.92 -14.03
N MET A 5 -20.85 9.34 -15.16
CA MET A 5 -20.78 7.89 -15.34
C MET A 5 -19.34 7.45 -15.61
N MET A 6 -18.99 6.28 -15.05
CA MET A 6 -17.82 5.43 -15.35
C MET A 6 -16.66 5.39 -14.34
N MET A 7 -16.96 5.21 -13.04
CA MET A 7 -15.92 4.71 -12.12
C MET A 7 -15.76 3.18 -12.13
N PHE A 8 -16.80 2.43 -12.54
CA PHE A 8 -16.75 0.96 -12.66
C PHE A 8 -17.91 0.46 -13.51
N SER A 9 -17.82 0.60 -14.83
CA SER A 9 -18.78 -0.08 -15.70
C SER A 9 -18.31 -1.52 -15.89
N SER A 10 -19.19 -2.50 -15.67
CA SER A 10 -18.98 -3.90 -16.10
C SER A 10 -18.60 -3.99 -17.58
N LYS A 11 -18.99 -2.99 -18.41
CA LYS A 11 -18.59 -2.89 -19.83
C LYS A 11 -17.09 -2.62 -20.04
N TYR A 12 -16.40 -2.02 -19.07
CA TYR A 12 -14.94 -1.81 -19.15
C TYR A 12 -14.17 -3.10 -18.83
N TRP A 13 -14.61 -3.86 -17.83
CA TRP A 13 -14.01 -5.16 -17.49
C TRP A 13 -14.31 -6.24 -18.55
N ALA A 14 -15.49 -6.22 -19.16
CA ALA A 14 -15.85 -7.15 -20.22
C ALA A 14 -15.07 -6.96 -21.54
N ARG A 15 -14.34 -5.84 -21.72
CA ARG A 15 -13.59 -5.53 -22.96
C ARG A 15 -12.15 -6.04 -22.98
N ARG A 16 -11.60 -6.56 -21.88
CA ARG A 16 -10.30 -7.21 -21.88
C ARG A 16 -10.41 -8.53 -21.13
N GLY A 17 -10.38 -9.62 -21.91
CA GLY A 17 -10.47 -10.98 -21.40
C GLY A 17 -9.39 -11.30 -20.37
N PHE A 18 -9.75 -12.19 -19.45
CA PHE A 18 -8.86 -12.80 -18.48
C PHE A 18 -7.59 -13.38 -19.13
N SER A 19 -6.43 -13.09 -18.53
CA SER A 19 -5.44 -14.09 -18.09
C SER A 19 -4.39 -13.38 -17.22
N LEU A 20 -4.18 -13.89 -16.00
CA LEU A 20 -3.42 -13.25 -14.92
C LEU A 20 -2.09 -13.98 -14.70
N ASP A 21 -1.37 -14.26 -15.80
CA ASP A 21 -0.19 -15.14 -15.77
C ASP A 21 1.05 -14.56 -16.49
N SER A 22 1.17 -13.23 -16.59
CA SER A 22 2.34 -12.62 -17.25
C SER A 22 2.69 -11.26 -16.64
N ALA A 23 3.15 -11.28 -15.40
CA ALA A 23 3.87 -10.16 -14.80
C ALA A 23 4.97 -10.69 -13.87
N LEU A 24 5.87 -11.49 -14.43
CA LEU A 24 7.21 -11.70 -13.87
C LEU A 24 8.22 -10.92 -14.72
N PRO A 25 9.20 -10.23 -14.12
CA PRO A 25 10.23 -9.55 -14.88
C PRO A 25 11.26 -10.58 -15.39
N GLU A 26 11.26 -10.84 -16.70
CA GLU A 26 12.35 -11.59 -17.32
C GLU A 26 13.58 -10.69 -17.54
N GLU A 27 14.72 -11.14 -17.02
CA GLU A 27 16.04 -10.61 -17.28
C GLU A 27 16.39 -10.73 -18.78
N ARG A 28 16.89 -9.64 -19.37
CA ARG A 28 17.51 -9.69 -20.71
C ARG A 28 18.88 -10.37 -20.60
N PRO A 29 19.27 -11.14 -21.63
CA PRO A 29 20.55 -10.85 -22.27
C PRO A 29 20.50 -10.87 -23.80
N ALA A 30 21.61 -10.39 -24.35
CA ALA A 30 21.83 -9.84 -25.68
C ALA A 30 21.81 -10.83 -26.86
N ALA A 31 21.59 -10.25 -28.04
CA ALA A 31 21.57 -10.88 -29.35
C ALA A 31 22.92 -11.48 -29.78
N GLY A 32 22.86 -12.53 -30.63
CA GLY A 32 23.93 -12.80 -31.60
C GLY A 32 24.15 -14.25 -32.04
N SER A 33 23.42 -14.66 -33.08
CA SER A 33 23.93 -15.39 -34.26
C SER A 33 24.17 -16.92 -34.29
N LEU A 34 23.44 -17.55 -35.24
CA LEU A 34 23.85 -18.59 -36.22
C LEU A 34 23.99 -20.08 -35.81
N THR A 35 22.97 -20.84 -36.28
CA THR A 35 23.01 -22.07 -37.11
C THR A 35 23.64 -23.40 -36.63
N LEU A 36 22.81 -24.44 -36.80
CA LEU A 36 23.07 -25.80 -37.34
C LEU A 36 23.71 -26.90 -36.46
N ASN A 37 22.87 -27.91 -36.23
CA ASN A 37 23.10 -29.36 -36.37
C ASN A 37 24.13 -30.14 -35.50
N ARG A 38 23.54 -31.08 -34.74
CA ARG A 38 23.79 -32.54 -34.73
C ARG A 38 24.97 -33.11 -33.89
N SER A 39 24.56 -34.04 -33.02
CA SER A 39 25.20 -35.31 -32.58
C SER A 39 26.52 -35.31 -31.79
N SER A 40 26.38 -35.87 -30.58
CA SER A 40 27.14 -36.99 -29.98
C SER A 40 28.65 -36.90 -29.71
N SER A 41 28.97 -37.30 -28.47
CA SER A 41 30.13 -38.09 -28.03
C SER A 41 31.43 -37.38 -27.64
N GLY A 42 31.92 -37.72 -26.44
CA GLY A 42 33.34 -38.07 -26.26
C GLY A 42 34.20 -37.18 -25.36
N LYS A 43 34.31 -37.57 -24.08
CA LYS A 43 35.50 -37.71 -23.20
C LYS A 43 36.75 -36.80 -23.33
N ASN A 44 37.23 -36.42 -22.13
CA ASN A 44 38.62 -36.20 -21.66
C ASN A 44 39.38 -35.03 -22.34
N GLU A 45 40.17 -34.18 -21.68
CA GLU A 45 41.26 -34.46 -20.73
C GLU A 45 41.83 -33.14 -20.14
N GLU A 46 42.66 -33.26 -19.11
CA GLU A 46 43.27 -32.21 -18.28
C GLU A 46 44.38 -31.37 -18.97
N LYS A 47 44.59 -30.10 -18.56
CA LYS A 47 45.89 -29.58 -18.05
C LYS A 47 45.93 -28.09 -17.67
N LYS A 48 46.16 -27.86 -16.37
CA LYS A 48 47.12 -26.97 -15.70
C LYS A 48 47.67 -25.68 -16.36
N GLY A 49 47.48 -24.58 -15.59
CA GLY A 49 48.52 -23.59 -15.20
C GLY A 49 48.52 -22.28 -15.99
N ASN A 50 48.85 -21.09 -15.47
CA ASN A 50 49.16 -20.60 -14.12
C ASN A 50 49.28 -19.05 -14.21
N LYS A 51 48.94 -18.34 -13.12
CA LYS A 51 49.39 -17.01 -12.66
C LYS A 51 49.14 -15.73 -13.48
N GLY A 52 48.38 -14.82 -12.85
CA GLY A 52 48.49 -13.37 -12.99
C GLY A 52 47.82 -12.68 -11.79
N ASN A 53 48.64 -12.16 -10.87
CA ASN A 53 48.31 -11.65 -9.53
C ASN A 53 47.86 -10.17 -9.59
N GLY A 54 46.93 -9.72 -8.73
CA GLY A 54 46.62 -8.28 -8.64
C GLY A 54 45.44 -7.84 -7.76
N LYS A 55 45.69 -7.73 -6.46
CA LYS A 55 45.04 -6.86 -5.45
C LYS A 55 43.70 -7.29 -4.82
N ASN A 56 43.84 -7.86 -3.63
CA ASN A 56 42.84 -7.94 -2.56
C ASN A 56 42.44 -6.54 -2.07
N GLU A 57 41.15 -6.24 -2.11
CA GLU A 57 40.49 -5.41 -1.11
C GLU A 57 39.47 -6.27 -0.37
N SER A 58 39.66 -6.41 0.93
CA SER A 58 38.85 -7.23 1.83
C SER A 58 37.51 -6.55 2.12
N VAL A 59 36.45 -6.99 1.44
CA VAL A 59 35.07 -6.71 1.85
C VAL A 59 34.64 -7.80 2.82
N SER A 60 34.36 -7.42 4.06
CA SER A 60 33.83 -8.28 5.11
C SER A 60 32.45 -8.83 4.71
N GLU A 61 32.34 -10.14 4.47
CA GLU A 61 31.07 -10.84 4.29
C GLU A 61 30.28 -10.87 5.62
N GLY A 62 29.48 -9.83 5.88
CA GLY A 62 28.42 -9.86 6.89
C GLY A 62 27.18 -10.53 6.30
N GLY A 63 26.73 -11.65 6.88
CA GLY A 63 25.55 -12.37 6.43
C GLY A 63 24.44 -12.28 7.48
N LYS A 64 23.25 -11.84 7.09
CA LYS A 64 22.05 -11.99 7.93
C LYS A 64 21.77 -13.49 8.10
N THR A 65 21.66 -13.94 9.35
CA THR A 65 21.45 -15.34 9.70
C THR A 65 20.45 -15.44 10.83
N ALA A 66 19.58 -16.44 10.80
CA ALA A 66 18.52 -16.59 11.80
C ALA A 66 18.53 -17.98 12.41
N VAL A 67 18.11 -18.10 13.67
CA VAL A 67 18.00 -19.39 14.36
C VAL A 67 16.70 -19.47 15.15
N VAL A 68 16.05 -20.63 15.08
CA VAL A 68 14.94 -21.00 15.97
C VAL A 68 15.37 -22.17 16.84
N PHE A 69 15.31 -22.01 18.15
CA PHE A 69 15.62 -23.06 19.11
C PHE A 69 14.55 -23.14 20.20
N SER A 70 14.32 -24.35 20.73
CA SER A 70 13.40 -24.57 21.84
C SER A 70 14.14 -24.67 23.17
N LEU A 71 13.53 -24.08 24.20
CA LEU A 71 13.98 -24.07 25.58
C LEU A 71 12.87 -24.60 26.49
N LYS A 72 13.25 -25.32 27.54
CA LYS A 72 12.31 -25.60 28.63
C LYS A 72 11.95 -24.30 29.34
N ASN A 73 10.68 -24.18 29.74
CA ASN A 73 10.20 -23.02 30.48
C ASN A 73 10.68 -23.04 31.94
N GLU A 74 11.96 -22.76 32.14
CA GLU A 74 12.64 -22.72 33.43
C GLU A 74 13.23 -21.32 33.69
N VAL A 75 13.20 -20.88 34.95
CA VAL A 75 13.74 -19.57 35.34
C VAL A 75 15.23 -19.50 34.99
N GLY A 76 15.60 -18.52 34.16
CA GLY A 76 16.97 -18.32 33.70
C GLY A 76 17.40 -19.16 32.48
N GLY A 77 16.53 -20.00 31.91
CA GLY A 77 16.83 -20.78 30.70
C GLY A 77 17.18 -19.90 29.50
N LEU A 78 16.37 -18.87 29.24
CA LEU A 78 16.63 -17.89 28.17
C LEU A 78 17.93 -17.10 28.41
N VAL A 79 18.20 -16.71 29.65
CA VAL A 79 19.41 -15.96 30.00
C VAL A 79 20.68 -16.79 29.73
N LYS A 80 20.65 -18.10 30.02
CA LYS A 80 21.75 -19.01 29.71
C LYS A 80 21.99 -19.10 28.20
N ALA A 81 20.92 -19.19 27.41
CA ALA A 81 21.01 -19.22 25.95
C ALA A 81 21.59 -17.92 25.38
N LEU A 82 21.11 -16.75 25.84
CA LEU A 82 21.57 -15.45 25.35
C LEU A 82 23.03 -15.14 25.75
N ARG A 83 23.55 -15.71 26.85
CA ARG A 83 24.97 -15.60 27.19
C ARG A 83 25.88 -16.21 26.14
N LEU A 84 25.45 -17.26 25.44
CA LEU A 84 26.23 -17.87 24.35
C LEU A 84 26.39 -16.90 23.16
N PHE A 85 25.37 -16.11 22.87
CA PHE A 85 25.44 -15.07 21.83
C PHE A 85 26.41 -13.96 22.24
N GLN A 86 26.41 -13.59 23.53
CA GLN A 86 27.34 -12.62 24.08
C GLN A 86 28.80 -13.11 24.06
N GLU A 87 29.05 -14.36 24.46
CA GLU A 87 30.40 -14.98 24.46
C GLU A 87 31.01 -15.10 23.06
N LYS A 88 30.15 -15.26 22.04
CA LYS A 88 30.56 -15.37 20.63
C LYS A 88 30.49 -14.06 19.86
N HIS A 89 30.25 -12.94 20.54
CA HIS A 89 30.15 -11.61 19.92
C HIS A 89 29.15 -11.54 18.75
N VAL A 90 28.09 -12.33 18.80
CA VAL A 90 27.05 -12.32 17.75
C VAL A 90 26.06 -11.19 18.04
N SER A 91 25.92 -10.27 17.08
CA SER A 91 24.96 -9.16 17.18
C SER A 91 23.55 -9.67 16.92
N MET A 92 22.62 -9.44 17.86
CA MET A 92 21.21 -9.81 17.73
C MET A 92 20.41 -8.59 17.26
N VAL A 93 19.78 -8.70 16.10
CA VAL A 93 18.97 -7.63 15.48
C VAL A 93 17.52 -7.71 15.94
N HIS A 94 16.99 -8.92 16.03
CA HIS A 94 15.61 -9.17 16.45
C HIS A 94 15.52 -10.43 17.30
N ILE A 95 14.73 -10.39 18.38
CA ILE A 95 14.44 -11.53 19.24
C ILE A 95 12.93 -11.60 19.43
N GLU A 96 12.36 -12.76 19.18
CA GLU A 96 10.97 -13.05 19.47
C GLU A 96 10.88 -14.35 20.31
N SER A 97 9.88 -14.44 21.18
CA SER A 97 9.58 -15.67 21.96
C SER A 97 8.13 -16.10 21.77
N ARG A 98 7.88 -17.39 21.52
CA ARG A 98 6.54 -17.98 21.39
C ARG A 98 6.42 -19.27 22.20
N LYS A 99 5.21 -19.59 22.65
CA LYS A 99 4.92 -20.88 23.28
C LYS A 99 5.06 -21.98 22.22
N SER A 100 5.77 -23.06 22.52
CA SER A 100 5.94 -24.15 21.55
C SER A 100 4.62 -24.83 21.24
N LYS A 101 4.35 -25.07 19.95
CA LYS A 101 3.22 -25.90 19.49
C LYS A 101 3.47 -27.40 19.70
N ARG A 102 4.74 -27.80 19.78
CA ARG A 102 5.15 -29.22 19.92
C ARG A 102 5.05 -29.71 21.37
N ARG A 103 5.40 -28.85 22.34
CA ARG A 103 5.42 -29.20 23.77
C ARG A 103 4.95 -28.03 24.63
N ASN A 104 3.91 -28.25 25.42
CA ASN A 104 3.33 -27.23 26.30
C ASN A 104 4.29 -26.68 27.38
N SER A 105 5.37 -27.41 27.70
CA SER A 105 6.39 -27.03 28.68
C SER A 105 7.61 -26.33 28.06
N GLU A 106 7.61 -26.07 26.75
CA GLU A 106 8.72 -25.45 26.03
C GLU A 106 8.32 -24.12 25.38
N VAL A 107 9.31 -23.25 25.22
CA VAL A 107 9.23 -21.96 24.55
C VAL A 107 10.17 -22.02 23.35
N GLU A 108 9.69 -21.60 22.19
CA GLU A 108 10.51 -21.42 20.99
C GLU A 108 10.99 -19.97 20.96
N ILE A 109 12.27 -19.79 20.63
CA ILE A 109 12.93 -18.49 20.55
C ILE A 109 13.46 -18.33 19.12
N PHE A 110 13.07 -17.23 18.48
CA PHE A 110 13.58 -16.80 17.17
C PHE A 110 14.58 -15.68 17.40
N VAL A 111 15.76 -15.81 16.81
CA VAL A 111 16.80 -14.79 16.88
C VAL A 111 17.33 -14.50 15.48
N ASP A 112 17.18 -13.26 15.04
CA ASP A 112 17.84 -12.72 13.85
C ASP A 112 19.19 -12.13 14.24
N CYS A 113 20.24 -12.56 13.55
CA CYS A 113 21.64 -12.32 13.87
C CYS A 113 22.36 -11.67 12.69
N ASP A 114 23.19 -10.68 13.00
CA ASP A 114 24.16 -10.11 12.07
C ASP A 114 25.57 -10.57 12.49
N CYS A 115 26.12 -11.56 11.78
CA CYS A 115 27.43 -12.12 12.07
C CYS A 115 28.05 -12.83 10.85
N SER A 116 29.32 -13.20 10.96
CA SER A 116 29.98 -14.00 9.92
C SER A 116 29.52 -15.46 9.97
N LYS A 117 29.57 -16.15 8.81
CA LYS A 117 29.23 -17.59 8.73
C LYS A 117 30.06 -18.47 9.68
N LYS A 118 31.28 -18.07 10.03
CA LYS A 118 32.14 -18.84 10.95
C LYS A 118 31.64 -18.72 12.39
N GLU A 119 31.38 -17.50 12.86
CA GLU A 119 30.85 -17.22 14.19
C GLU A 119 29.47 -17.86 14.39
N PHE A 120 28.61 -17.77 13.38
CA PHE A 120 27.29 -18.40 13.40
C PHE A 120 27.39 -19.93 13.57
N ASN A 121 28.25 -20.60 12.80
CA ASN A 121 28.40 -22.05 12.89
C ASN A 121 28.95 -22.50 14.25
N GLU A 122 29.88 -21.76 14.85
CA GLU A 122 30.37 -22.04 16.20
C GLU A 122 29.26 -21.87 17.25
N LEU A 123 28.47 -20.80 17.15
CA LEU A 123 27.32 -20.56 18.02
C LEU A 123 26.30 -21.71 17.92
N ILE A 124 26.00 -22.18 16.71
CA ILE A 124 25.08 -23.31 16.49
C ILE A 124 25.60 -24.60 17.15
N GLN A 125 26.90 -24.89 17.09
CA GLN A 125 27.46 -26.07 17.77
C GLN A 125 27.29 -26.01 19.29
N LEU A 126 27.45 -24.83 19.89
CA LEU A 126 27.24 -24.63 21.33
C LEU A 126 25.76 -24.68 21.72
N LEU A 127 24.89 -24.06 20.91
CA LEU A 127 23.44 -24.08 21.12
C LEU A 127 22.87 -25.49 21.05
N LYS A 128 23.38 -26.37 20.18
CA LYS A 128 22.98 -27.79 20.11
C LYS A 128 23.20 -28.55 21.41
N PHE A 129 24.17 -28.14 22.23
CA PHE A 129 24.48 -28.82 23.49
C PHE A 129 23.49 -28.47 24.60
N GLN A 130 22.89 -27.28 24.54
CA GLN A 130 22.01 -26.76 25.61
C GLN A 130 20.54 -26.67 25.21
N THR A 131 20.25 -26.61 23.90
CA THR A 131 18.92 -26.32 23.35
C THR A 131 18.60 -27.27 22.21
N ASN A 132 17.32 -27.48 21.95
CA ASN A 132 16.92 -28.25 20.79
C ASN A 132 16.74 -27.29 19.61
N ILE A 133 17.60 -27.38 18.61
CA ILE A 133 17.51 -26.51 17.43
C ILE A 133 16.33 -26.97 16.58
N VAL A 134 15.39 -26.06 16.35
CA VAL A 134 14.17 -26.30 15.58
C VAL A 134 14.41 -25.97 14.11
N SER A 135 15.09 -24.86 13.80
CA SER A 135 15.40 -24.44 12.43
C SER A 135 16.62 -23.53 12.37
N LEU A 136 17.39 -23.63 11.28
CA LEU A 136 18.53 -22.78 10.96
C LEU A 136 18.23 -22.03 9.66
N ASN A 137 18.47 -20.73 9.65
CA ASN A 137 18.05 -19.82 8.59
C ASN A 137 16.59 -20.04 8.15
N PRO A 138 15.65 -19.98 9.12
CA PRO A 138 14.23 -19.92 8.80
C PRO A 138 13.95 -18.77 7.82
N PRO A 139 12.98 -18.89 6.88
CA PRO A 139 12.43 -17.70 6.24
C PRO A 139 11.98 -16.70 7.32
N GLU A 140 12.03 -15.40 7.01
CA GLU A 140 11.77 -14.30 7.96
C GLU A 140 10.40 -14.40 8.69
N ASN A 141 9.52 -15.31 8.25
CA ASN A 141 8.13 -15.46 8.68
C ASN A 141 7.80 -16.81 9.36
N ILE A 142 8.74 -17.58 9.94
CA ILE A 142 8.39 -18.93 10.51
C ILE A 142 7.29 -18.91 11.60
N TRP A 143 7.05 -17.77 12.26
CA TRP A 143 6.04 -17.67 13.32
C TRP A 143 4.77 -16.90 12.93
N THR A 144 4.61 -16.53 11.67
CA THR A 144 3.25 -16.35 11.16
C THR A 144 2.60 -17.72 11.14
N ASP A 145 1.38 -17.84 11.67
CA ASP A 145 0.59 -19.07 11.68
C ASP A 145 0.26 -19.53 10.24
N GLU A 146 1.25 -19.92 9.44
CA GLU A 146 1.11 -20.23 8.01
C GLU A 146 0.69 -21.67 7.75
N GLU A 147 0.75 -22.57 8.73
CA GLU A 147 0.27 -23.95 8.51
C GLU A 147 -1.26 -24.05 8.28
N ASP A 148 -2.02 -22.95 8.40
CA ASP A 148 -3.44 -22.86 8.01
C ASP A 148 -3.79 -21.62 7.13
N LEU A 149 -2.80 -20.86 6.63
CA LEU A 149 -3.02 -19.58 5.92
C LEU A 149 -2.48 -19.50 4.49
N ASP A 150 -2.06 -20.61 3.88
CA ASP A 150 -1.70 -20.64 2.44
C ASP A 150 -2.82 -20.12 1.51
N CYS A 151 -4.06 -20.04 2.01
CA CYS A 151 -5.25 -19.57 1.28
C CYS A 151 -5.72 -18.15 1.67
N VAL A 152 -5.10 -17.44 2.62
CA VAL A 152 -5.55 -16.10 3.03
C VAL A 152 -4.71 -15.03 2.33
N PRO A 153 -5.31 -14.20 1.46
CA PRO A 153 -4.58 -13.14 0.79
C PRO A 153 -3.90 -12.18 1.77
N TRP A 154 -2.67 -11.79 1.47
CA TRP A 154 -1.93 -10.82 2.29
C TRP A 154 -2.72 -9.53 2.52
N PHE A 155 -2.64 -8.99 3.73
CA PHE A 155 -3.19 -7.70 4.10
C PHE A 155 -2.25 -6.97 5.09
N PRO A 156 -2.24 -5.62 5.10
CA PRO A 156 -1.41 -4.86 6.02
C PRO A 156 -1.86 -5.12 7.47
N ARG A 157 -0.91 -5.42 8.36
CA ARG A 157 -1.15 -5.68 9.80
C ARG A 157 -0.88 -4.45 10.67
N LYS A 158 -0.13 -3.50 10.13
CA LYS A 158 0.17 -2.20 10.75
C LYS A 158 -0.16 -1.10 9.76
N ILE A 159 -0.59 0.05 10.27
CA ILE A 159 -0.90 1.22 9.45
C ILE A 159 0.29 1.68 8.58
N SER A 160 1.53 1.51 9.05
CA SER A 160 2.74 1.83 8.29
C SER A 160 2.93 0.94 7.05
N GLU A 161 2.35 -0.26 7.03
CA GLU A 161 2.44 -1.18 5.88
C GLU A 161 1.55 -0.74 4.71
N LEU A 162 0.66 0.25 4.90
CA LEU A 162 -0.04 0.92 3.81
C LEU A 162 0.93 1.62 2.83
N ASP A 163 2.17 1.88 3.24
CA ASP A 163 3.22 2.32 2.33
C ASP A 163 3.41 1.35 1.15
N LYS A 164 3.28 0.03 1.38
CA LYS A 164 3.37 -0.99 0.34
C LYS A 164 2.14 -0.97 -0.58
N CYS A 165 0.95 -0.79 -0.03
CA CYS A 165 -0.31 -0.71 -0.78
C CYS A 165 -0.32 0.50 -1.71
N SER A 166 0.08 1.68 -1.22
CA SER A 166 0.01 2.94 -1.97
C SER A 166 0.92 3.02 -3.20
N GLN A 167 1.93 2.15 -3.28
CA GLN A 167 2.86 2.08 -4.42
C GLN A 167 2.31 1.25 -5.60
N ARG A 168 1.24 0.48 -5.39
CA ARG A 168 0.63 -0.40 -6.40
C ARG A 168 -0.50 0.30 -7.16
N VAL A 169 -0.14 1.31 -7.95
CA VAL A 169 -1.09 2.06 -8.79
C VAL A 169 -1.37 1.28 -10.08
N LEU A 170 -2.65 1.05 -10.36
CA LEU A 170 -3.14 0.32 -11.52
C LEU A 170 -3.37 1.22 -12.74
N MET A 171 -3.95 2.41 -12.53
CA MET A 171 -4.39 3.31 -13.61
C MET A 171 -4.30 4.77 -13.19
N TYR A 172 -4.35 5.69 -14.16
CA TYR A 172 -4.40 7.13 -13.95
C TYR A 172 -3.26 7.67 -13.09
N GLY A 173 -2.08 7.06 -13.20
CA GLY A 173 -0.84 7.54 -12.60
C GLY A 173 -0.21 8.64 -13.47
N SER A 174 0.98 8.35 -13.99
CA SER A 174 1.73 9.26 -14.88
C SER A 174 1.28 9.15 -16.34
N GLU A 175 0.72 8.01 -16.72
CA GLU A 175 0.22 7.74 -18.07
C GLU A 175 -1.29 7.97 -18.13
N LEU A 176 -1.71 8.68 -19.18
CA LEU A 176 -3.10 9.03 -19.44
C LEU A 176 -3.59 8.25 -20.66
N ASP A 177 -4.86 7.86 -20.65
CA ASP A 177 -5.49 7.23 -21.81
C ASP A 177 -5.58 8.22 -22.99
N ALA A 178 -5.63 7.68 -24.22
CA ALA A 178 -5.58 8.48 -25.45
C ALA A 178 -6.78 9.44 -25.64
N ASP A 179 -7.91 9.12 -25.00
CA ASP A 179 -9.14 9.91 -24.97
C ASP A 179 -9.19 10.91 -23.81
N HIS A 180 -8.21 10.89 -22.90
CA HIS A 180 -8.11 11.86 -21.81
C HIS A 180 -7.86 13.27 -22.38
N PRO A 181 -8.56 14.33 -21.93
CA PRO A 181 -8.42 15.69 -22.48
C PRO A 181 -6.98 16.23 -22.40
N GLY A 182 -6.25 15.88 -21.34
CA GLY A 182 -4.84 16.21 -21.15
C GLY A 182 -3.83 15.29 -21.88
N PHE A 183 -4.25 14.31 -22.69
CA PHE A 183 -3.32 13.36 -23.33
C PHE A 183 -2.28 14.04 -24.25
N LYS A 184 -2.69 15.08 -24.96
CA LYS A 184 -1.82 15.86 -25.86
C LYS A 184 -1.19 17.09 -25.19
N ASP A 185 -1.56 17.37 -23.93
CA ASP A 185 -1.01 18.49 -23.18
C ASP A 185 0.24 18.04 -22.41
N ASN A 186 1.41 18.44 -22.92
CA ASN A 186 2.69 18.12 -22.30
C ASN A 186 2.87 18.78 -20.93
N VAL A 187 2.31 19.97 -20.72
CA VAL A 187 2.39 20.69 -19.43
C VAL A 187 1.56 19.95 -18.40
N TYR A 188 0.33 19.58 -18.75
CA TYR A 188 -0.53 18.78 -17.86
C TYR A 188 0.07 17.41 -17.55
N ARG A 189 0.69 16.73 -18.53
CA ARG A 189 1.37 15.44 -18.30
C ARG A 189 2.57 15.56 -17.36
N GLN A 190 3.40 16.60 -17.52
CA GLN A 190 4.49 16.87 -16.60
C GLN A 190 3.97 17.19 -15.19
N ARG A 191 2.87 17.95 -15.11
CA ARG A 191 2.22 18.27 -13.86
C ARG A 191 1.65 17.03 -13.17
N ARG A 192 1.08 16.08 -13.91
CA ARG A 192 0.65 14.76 -13.38
C ARG A 192 1.81 13.93 -12.87
N LYS A 193 2.92 13.89 -13.61
CA LYS A 193 4.15 13.22 -13.15
C LYS A 193 4.65 13.79 -11.82
N TYR A 194 4.62 15.10 -11.64
CA TYR A 194 4.95 15.75 -10.36
C TYR A 194 4.09 15.22 -9.20
N PHE A 195 2.76 15.12 -9.39
CA PHE A 195 1.87 14.57 -8.35
C PHE A 195 2.13 13.09 -8.05
N VAL A 196 2.46 12.30 -9.08
CA VAL A 196 2.85 10.89 -8.90
C VAL A 196 4.12 10.78 -8.08
N ASP A 197 5.16 11.53 -8.41
CA ASP A 197 6.45 11.50 -7.71
C ASP A 197 6.27 11.94 -6.23
N LEU A 198 5.41 12.94 -5.99
CA LEU A 198 5.05 13.40 -4.65
C LEU A 198 4.34 12.30 -3.84
N ALA A 199 3.31 11.66 -4.40
CA ALA A 199 2.60 10.59 -3.70
C ALA A 199 3.46 9.34 -3.47
N MET A 200 4.34 9.00 -4.41
CA MET A 200 5.25 7.83 -4.29
C MET A 200 6.37 8.04 -3.26
N SER A 201 6.77 9.29 -3.03
CA SER A 201 7.78 9.64 -2.02
C SER A 201 7.23 9.74 -0.60
N TYR A 202 5.91 9.89 -0.44
CA TYR A 202 5.27 9.95 0.87
C TYR A 202 5.39 8.62 1.66
N LYS A 203 5.72 8.73 2.95
CA LYS A 203 5.76 7.61 3.89
C LYS A 203 4.91 7.88 5.13
N TYR A 204 4.36 6.82 5.70
CA TYR A 204 3.58 6.93 6.93
C TYR A 204 4.38 7.63 8.05
N GLY A 205 3.74 8.58 8.73
CA GLY A 205 4.32 9.36 9.81
C GLY A 205 4.96 10.69 9.37
N GLN A 206 5.11 10.92 8.06
CA GLN A 206 5.51 12.22 7.53
C GLN A 206 4.30 13.15 7.37
N PRO A 207 4.48 14.47 7.43
CA PRO A 207 3.44 15.40 7.00
C PRO A 207 3.19 15.24 5.50
N ILE A 208 1.92 15.39 5.07
CA ILE A 208 1.56 15.30 3.66
C ILE A 208 2.15 16.51 2.92
N PRO A 209 2.88 16.30 1.80
CA PRO A 209 3.49 17.41 1.09
C PRO A 209 2.44 18.39 0.57
N ARG A 210 2.65 19.67 0.88
CA ARG A 210 1.83 20.77 0.37
C ARG A 210 2.15 21.04 -1.09
N VAL A 211 1.12 21.42 -1.84
CA VAL A 211 1.24 21.73 -3.27
C VAL A 211 0.87 23.19 -3.52
N GLU A 212 1.75 23.90 -4.19
CA GLU A 212 1.42 25.19 -4.79
C GLU A 212 0.65 24.94 -6.09
N TYR A 213 -0.67 25.10 -6.03
CA TYR A 213 -1.54 24.98 -7.20
C TYR A 213 -1.40 26.21 -8.09
N THR A 214 -1.38 26.01 -9.41
CA THR A 214 -1.31 27.11 -10.38
C THR A 214 -2.61 27.90 -10.40
N ALA A 215 -2.57 29.13 -10.93
CA ALA A 215 -3.78 29.93 -11.10
C ALA A 215 -4.85 29.24 -11.98
N GLU A 216 -4.43 28.43 -12.95
CA GLU A 216 -5.34 27.66 -13.80
C GLU A 216 -6.00 26.50 -13.04
N GLU A 217 -5.23 25.80 -12.21
CA GLU A 217 -5.74 24.74 -11.34
C GLU A 217 -6.74 25.33 -10.34
N VAL A 218 -6.41 26.44 -9.67
CA VAL A 218 -7.31 27.13 -8.74
C VAL A 218 -8.58 27.62 -9.44
N LYS A 219 -8.47 28.14 -10.67
CA LYS A 219 -9.65 28.54 -11.47
C LYS A 219 -10.55 27.35 -11.79
N THR A 220 -9.96 26.21 -12.16
CA THR A 220 -10.70 24.97 -12.46
C THR A 220 -11.45 24.48 -11.22
N TRP A 221 -10.79 24.47 -10.07
CA TRP A 221 -11.41 24.18 -8.78
C TRP A 221 -12.58 25.12 -8.49
N GLY A 222 -12.37 26.44 -8.65
CA GLY A 222 -13.39 27.44 -8.36
C GLY A 222 -14.66 27.27 -9.20
N VAL A 223 -14.53 26.87 -10.47
CA VAL A 223 -15.68 26.53 -11.31
C VAL A 223 -16.48 25.37 -10.70
N VAL A 224 -15.81 24.26 -10.35
CA VAL A 224 -16.47 23.08 -9.76
C VAL A 224 -17.09 23.41 -8.40
N PHE A 225 -16.33 24.07 -7.53
CA PHE A 225 -16.75 24.47 -6.19
C PHE A 225 -18.02 25.31 -6.24
N ARG A 226 -18.06 26.33 -7.12
CA ARG A 226 -19.20 27.23 -7.26
C ARG A 226 -20.44 26.52 -7.76
N GLU A 227 -20.32 25.67 -8.78
CA GLU A 227 -21.49 24.98 -9.34
C GLU A 227 -22.06 23.95 -8.36
N LEU A 228 -21.23 23.17 -7.67
CA LEU A 228 -21.70 22.21 -6.68
C LEU A 228 -22.26 22.89 -5.42
N SER A 229 -21.67 23.99 -4.98
CA SER A 229 -22.16 24.76 -3.82
C SER A 229 -23.59 25.27 -3.98
N LYS A 230 -24.04 25.54 -5.22
CA LYS A 230 -25.45 25.89 -5.51
C LYS A 230 -26.40 24.72 -5.30
N LEU A 231 -25.92 23.49 -5.50
CA LEU A 231 -26.74 22.27 -5.48
C LEU A 231 -26.81 21.62 -4.10
N TYR A 232 -25.76 21.75 -3.27
CA TYR A 232 -25.71 21.10 -1.96
C TYR A 232 -26.94 21.35 -1.07
N PRO A 233 -27.46 22.59 -0.92
CA PRO A 233 -28.58 22.85 0.00
C PRO A 233 -29.84 22.02 -0.29
N THR A 234 -30.02 21.60 -1.54
CA THR A 234 -31.21 20.87 -1.99
C THR A 234 -30.95 19.40 -2.27
N HIS A 235 -29.70 19.01 -2.53
CA HIS A 235 -29.36 17.65 -2.96
C HIS A 235 -28.52 16.87 -1.95
N ALA A 236 -27.65 17.53 -1.18
CA ALA A 236 -26.74 16.85 -0.28
C ALA A 236 -27.43 16.41 1.03
N CYS A 237 -27.02 15.26 1.55
CA CYS A 237 -27.53 14.75 2.82
C CYS A 237 -27.18 15.68 4.00
N ARG A 238 -27.87 15.48 5.11
CA ARG A 238 -27.76 16.35 6.30
C ARG A 238 -26.36 16.33 6.91
N GLU A 239 -25.71 15.18 6.92
CA GLU A 239 -24.36 14.95 7.42
C GLU A 239 -23.35 15.78 6.62
N TYR A 240 -23.51 15.80 5.29
CA TYR A 240 -22.72 16.64 4.39
C TYR A 240 -22.93 18.13 4.74
N LEU A 241 -24.17 18.59 4.79
CA LEU A 241 -24.51 20.00 5.07
C LEU A 241 -24.05 20.47 6.45
N LYS A 242 -23.97 19.57 7.42
CA LYS A 242 -23.43 19.85 8.76
C LYS A 242 -21.92 20.04 8.75
N ASN A 243 -21.19 19.25 7.96
CA ASN A 243 -19.73 19.23 7.98
C ASN A 243 -19.09 20.21 7.00
N PHE A 244 -19.73 20.49 5.86
CA PHE A 244 -19.19 21.38 4.83
C PHE A 244 -18.84 22.79 5.34
N PRO A 245 -19.68 23.48 6.14
CA PRO A 245 -19.32 24.80 6.69
C PRO A 245 -18.08 24.77 7.59
N LEU A 246 -17.82 23.63 8.25
CA LEU A 246 -16.66 23.45 9.13
C LEU A 246 -15.38 23.27 8.30
N LEU A 247 -15.46 22.58 7.15
CA LEU A 247 -14.36 22.49 6.19
C LEU A 247 -14.03 23.85 5.56
N THR A 248 -15.04 24.66 5.24
CA THR A 248 -14.84 26.07 4.81
C THR A 248 -14.13 26.89 5.88
N LYS A 249 -14.52 26.72 7.15
CA LYS A 249 -13.96 27.50 8.26
C LYS A 249 -12.52 27.09 8.63
N TYR A 250 -12.23 25.79 8.68
CA TYR A 250 -10.98 25.28 9.27
C TYR A 250 -10.01 24.67 8.26
N CYS A 251 -10.46 24.26 7.07
CA CYS A 251 -9.62 23.60 6.06
C CYS A 251 -9.45 24.44 4.78
N GLY A 252 -9.94 25.69 4.77
CA GLY A 252 -9.75 26.60 3.64
C GLY A 252 -10.54 26.24 2.39
N TYR A 253 -11.67 25.54 2.52
CA TYR A 253 -12.57 25.26 1.39
C TYR A 253 -13.23 26.55 0.90
N ARG A 254 -12.69 27.12 -0.18
CA ARG A 254 -13.17 28.34 -0.81
C ARG A 254 -13.05 28.23 -2.33
N GLU A 255 -13.81 29.05 -3.05
CA GLU A 255 -13.78 29.10 -4.51
C GLU A 255 -12.38 29.46 -5.06
N ASP A 256 -11.63 30.28 -4.32
CA ASP A 256 -10.32 30.81 -4.69
C ASP A 256 -9.14 30.01 -4.12
N ASN A 257 -9.38 28.85 -3.52
CA ASN A 257 -8.34 28.08 -2.84
C ASN A 257 -8.62 26.57 -2.84
N VAL A 258 -7.69 25.78 -3.39
CA VAL A 258 -7.69 24.32 -3.27
C VAL A 258 -7.18 23.93 -1.88
N PRO A 259 -7.98 23.22 -1.05
CA PRO A 259 -7.55 22.76 0.27
C PRO A 259 -6.32 21.84 0.20
N GLN A 260 -5.44 21.95 1.20
CA GLN A 260 -4.27 21.08 1.31
C GLN A 260 -4.63 19.81 2.09
N LEU A 261 -4.18 18.65 1.61
CA LEU A 261 -4.49 17.37 2.24
C LEU A 261 -4.02 17.27 3.69
N GLU A 262 -2.91 17.92 4.05
CA GLU A 262 -2.42 17.93 5.44
C GLU A 262 -3.45 18.55 6.41
N ASP A 263 -3.99 19.72 6.05
CA ASP A 263 -4.98 20.41 6.88
C ASP A 263 -6.27 19.59 7.00
N VAL A 264 -6.68 18.97 5.90
CA VAL A 264 -7.84 18.07 5.85
C VAL A 264 -7.61 16.81 6.69
N SER A 265 -6.41 16.24 6.64
CA SER A 265 -6.04 15.04 7.41
C SER A 265 -6.11 15.30 8.91
N ILE A 266 -5.56 16.43 9.35
CA ILE A 266 -5.61 16.86 10.76
C ILE A 266 -7.05 17.05 11.21
N PHE A 267 -7.86 17.77 10.42
CA PHE A 267 -9.27 18.00 10.73
C PHE A 267 -10.06 16.68 10.83
N LEU A 268 -9.92 15.77 9.87
CA LEU A 268 -10.61 14.48 9.92
C LEU A 268 -10.19 13.65 11.13
N LYS A 269 -8.90 13.72 11.52
CA LYS A 269 -8.37 12.96 12.65
C LYS A 269 -9.04 13.39 13.95
N GLU A 270 -9.24 14.69 14.14
CA GLU A 270 -9.95 15.24 15.30
C GLU A 270 -11.45 14.91 15.28
N ARG A 271 -12.06 14.85 14.10
CA ARG A 271 -13.51 14.72 13.95
C ARG A 271 -14.03 13.29 14.01
N SER A 272 -13.32 12.36 13.39
CA SER A 272 -13.75 10.97 13.26
C SER A 272 -12.60 9.96 13.38
N GLY A 273 -11.37 10.42 13.60
CA GLY A 273 -10.19 9.58 13.58
C GLY A 273 -9.74 9.15 12.18
N PHE A 274 -10.39 9.63 11.12
CA PHE A 274 -9.91 9.43 9.76
C PHE A 274 -8.71 10.31 9.44
N THR A 275 -7.83 9.82 8.57
CA THR A 275 -6.75 10.60 7.98
C THR A 275 -6.78 10.39 6.47
N VAL A 276 -6.17 11.31 5.73
CA VAL A 276 -5.95 11.12 4.30
C VAL A 276 -4.51 10.74 4.02
N ARG A 277 -4.31 10.01 2.92
CA ARG A 277 -2.99 9.63 2.41
C ARG A 277 -2.91 10.01 0.93
N PRO A 278 -1.89 10.74 0.47
CA PRO A 278 -1.74 11.03 -0.94
C PRO A 278 -1.55 9.74 -1.73
N VAL A 279 -2.24 9.63 -2.86
CA VAL A 279 -2.10 8.51 -3.79
C VAL A 279 -1.88 9.01 -5.21
N ALA A 280 -1.01 8.33 -5.94
CA ALA A 280 -0.60 8.73 -7.28
C ALA A 280 -1.69 8.48 -8.34
N GLY A 281 -2.65 7.60 -8.06
CA GLY A 281 -3.71 7.23 -8.98
C GLY A 281 -4.56 6.10 -8.42
N TYR A 282 -5.13 5.29 -9.31
CA TYR A 282 -6.09 4.25 -8.97
C TYR A 282 -5.41 3.05 -8.28
N LEU A 283 -5.83 2.68 -7.07
CA LEU A 283 -5.36 1.47 -6.39
C LEU A 283 -6.25 0.26 -6.71
N SER A 284 -5.73 -0.95 -6.46
CA SER A 284 -6.59 -2.13 -6.43
C SER A 284 -7.70 -1.97 -5.37
N PRO A 285 -8.92 -2.51 -5.59
CA PRO A 285 -9.96 -2.46 -4.57
C PRO A 285 -9.49 -3.03 -3.22
N ARG A 286 -8.68 -4.09 -3.24
CA ARG A 286 -8.07 -4.67 -2.05
C ARG A 286 -7.20 -3.66 -1.29
N ASP A 287 -6.30 -2.98 -1.98
CA ASP A 287 -5.39 -2.01 -1.37
C ASP A 287 -6.12 -0.76 -0.86
N PHE A 288 -7.10 -0.28 -1.63
CA PHE A 288 -7.90 0.88 -1.22
C PHE A 288 -8.73 0.57 0.04
N LEU A 289 -9.46 -0.55 0.03
CA LEU A 289 -10.30 -0.96 1.16
C LEU A 289 -9.48 -1.29 2.41
N ALA A 290 -8.29 -1.88 2.25
CA ALA A 290 -7.39 -2.11 3.37
C ALA A 290 -7.02 -0.81 4.09
N GLY A 291 -6.88 0.32 3.38
CA GLY A 291 -6.69 1.64 3.98
C GLY A 291 -7.84 2.04 4.92
N LEU A 292 -9.09 1.79 4.51
CA LEU A 292 -10.27 2.16 5.28
C LEU A 292 -10.32 1.44 6.64
N ALA A 293 -9.77 0.22 6.74
CA ALA A 293 -9.69 -0.52 8.00
C ALA A 293 -8.92 0.26 9.09
N TYR A 294 -7.93 1.03 8.66
CA TYR A 294 -7.09 1.90 9.50
C TYR A 294 -7.60 3.33 9.58
N ARG A 295 -8.82 3.60 9.09
CA ARG A 295 -9.35 4.96 8.89
C ARG A 295 -8.42 5.84 8.05
N VAL A 296 -7.78 5.26 7.03
CA VAL A 296 -6.94 5.97 6.07
C VAL A 296 -7.64 5.99 4.72
N PHE A 297 -7.96 7.18 4.25
CA PHE A 297 -8.54 7.38 2.93
C PHE A 297 -7.46 7.79 1.93
N HIS A 298 -7.27 7.01 0.86
CA HIS A 298 -6.32 7.33 -0.20
C HIS A 298 -6.92 8.42 -1.11
N CYS A 299 -6.23 9.54 -1.24
CA CYS A 299 -6.74 10.77 -1.85
C CYS A 299 -5.77 11.31 -2.89
N THR A 300 -6.24 11.60 -4.10
CA THR A 300 -5.41 12.20 -5.15
C THR A 300 -5.23 13.70 -4.91
N GLN A 301 -4.09 14.25 -5.37
CA GLN A 301 -3.78 15.68 -5.26
C GLN A 301 -3.87 16.45 -6.58
N TYR A 302 -3.90 15.75 -7.72
CA TYR A 302 -4.02 16.39 -9.02
C TYR A 302 -5.45 16.90 -9.25
N ILE A 303 -5.58 17.94 -10.08
CA ILE A 303 -6.87 18.46 -10.52
C ILE A 303 -7.14 18.01 -11.95
N ARG A 304 -8.43 17.83 -12.30
CA ARG A 304 -8.87 17.58 -13.68
C ARG A 304 -8.37 18.66 -14.65
N HIS A 305 -8.32 18.31 -15.93
CA HIS A 305 -7.91 19.22 -16.99
C HIS A 305 -8.89 20.39 -17.15
N GLY A 306 -8.37 21.62 -17.30
CA GLY A 306 -9.17 22.85 -17.32
C GLY A 306 -10.09 23.02 -18.55
N SER A 307 -9.89 22.23 -19.62
CA SER A 307 -10.75 22.29 -20.81
C SER A 307 -12.17 21.78 -20.58
N ASP A 308 -12.38 20.90 -19.60
CA ASP A 308 -13.68 20.35 -19.25
C ASP A 308 -13.84 20.27 -17.71
N PRO A 309 -14.03 21.42 -17.03
CA PRO A 309 -14.02 21.46 -15.57
C PRO A 309 -15.19 20.69 -14.95
N LEU A 310 -16.30 20.48 -15.66
CA LEU A 310 -17.50 19.86 -15.11
C LEU A 310 -17.56 18.35 -15.33
N TYR A 311 -16.55 17.75 -15.99
CA TYR A 311 -16.50 16.33 -16.26
C TYR A 311 -15.08 15.77 -16.10
N THR A 312 -14.98 14.59 -15.49
CA THR A 312 -13.75 13.80 -15.44
C THR A 312 -14.10 12.34 -15.23
N PRO A 313 -13.43 11.39 -15.91
CA PRO A 313 -13.53 9.98 -15.59
C PRO A 313 -12.65 9.59 -14.38
N GLU A 314 -11.68 10.43 -14.03
CA GLU A 314 -10.72 10.18 -12.97
C GLU A 314 -11.17 10.78 -11.63
N PRO A 315 -10.82 10.16 -10.48
CA PRO A 315 -11.05 10.73 -9.16
C PRO A 315 -9.99 11.81 -8.88
N ASP A 316 -10.19 13.02 -9.40
CA ASP A 316 -9.32 14.16 -9.11
C ASP A 316 -9.59 14.74 -7.71
N THR A 317 -8.76 15.68 -7.26
CA THR A 317 -8.88 16.28 -5.93
C THR A 317 -10.23 16.95 -5.69
N CYS A 318 -10.92 17.42 -6.73
CA CYS A 318 -12.30 17.92 -6.61
C CYS A 318 -13.25 16.82 -6.13
N HIS A 319 -13.20 15.63 -6.73
CA HIS A 319 -14.01 14.48 -6.31
C HIS A 319 -13.70 14.08 -4.86
N GLU A 320 -12.43 14.03 -4.50
CA GLU A 320 -12.02 13.60 -3.17
C GLU A 320 -12.47 14.58 -2.08
N LEU A 321 -12.12 15.86 -2.26
CA LEU A 321 -12.32 16.89 -1.26
C LEU A 321 -13.79 17.32 -1.15
N LEU A 322 -14.49 17.46 -2.28
CA LEU A 322 -15.88 17.92 -2.30
C LEU A 322 -16.88 16.77 -2.18
N GLY A 323 -16.48 15.54 -2.51
CA GLY A 323 -17.32 14.36 -2.37
C GLY A 323 -17.14 13.67 -1.02
N HIS A 324 -15.99 13.02 -0.82
CA HIS A 324 -15.80 12.08 0.29
C HIS A 324 -15.56 12.73 1.65
N VAL A 325 -14.72 13.76 1.70
CA VAL A 325 -14.25 14.36 2.96
C VAL A 325 -15.39 14.85 3.88
N PRO A 326 -16.44 15.51 3.40
CA PRO A 326 -17.55 15.95 4.27
C PRO A 326 -18.25 14.81 5.00
N LEU A 327 -18.38 13.64 4.36
CA LEU A 327 -18.98 12.45 4.98
C LEU A 327 -18.01 11.75 5.92
N LEU A 328 -16.72 11.67 5.56
CA LEU A 328 -15.70 11.10 6.44
C LEU A 328 -15.54 11.87 7.76
N ALA A 329 -15.94 13.15 7.80
CA ALA A 329 -15.99 13.95 9.02
C ALA A 329 -17.18 13.62 9.94
N ASP A 330 -18.15 12.81 9.49
CA ASP A 330 -19.22 12.28 10.33
C ASP A 330 -18.78 10.97 11.01
N PRO A 331 -18.86 10.87 12.35
CA PRO A 331 -18.42 9.67 13.07
C PRO A 331 -19.14 8.37 12.68
N LYS A 332 -20.44 8.43 12.31
CA LYS A 332 -21.19 7.23 11.94
C LYS A 332 -20.78 6.73 10.57
N PHE A 333 -20.66 7.66 9.60
CA PHE A 333 -20.18 7.30 8.26
C PHE A 333 -18.72 6.83 8.28
N ALA A 334 -17.88 7.43 9.11
CA ALA A 334 -16.51 6.99 9.34
C ALA A 334 -16.47 5.56 9.90
N GLN A 335 -17.26 5.27 10.94
CA GLN A 335 -17.35 3.91 11.47
C GLN A 335 -17.81 2.92 10.40
N PHE A 336 -18.88 3.26 9.69
CA PHE A 336 -19.38 2.45 8.58
C PHE A 336 -18.31 2.14 7.52
N SER A 337 -17.57 3.18 7.11
CA SER A 337 -16.48 3.04 6.13
C SER A 337 -15.35 2.14 6.65
N GLN A 338 -15.04 2.25 7.95
CA GLN A 338 -14.04 1.39 8.59
C GLN A 338 -14.48 -0.07 8.63
N GLU A 339 -15.76 -0.37 8.92
CA GLU A 339 -16.28 -1.74 8.93
C GLU A 339 -16.14 -2.42 7.56
N ILE A 340 -16.38 -1.68 6.46
CA ILE A 340 -16.11 -2.20 5.09
C ILE A 340 -14.61 -2.51 4.93
N GLY A 341 -13.74 -1.61 5.39
CA GLY A 341 -12.31 -1.83 5.32
C GLY A 341 -11.86 -3.06 6.11
N LEU A 342 -12.35 -3.23 7.34
CA LEU A 342 -12.07 -4.40 8.18
C LEU A 342 -12.55 -5.69 7.52
N ALA A 343 -13.74 -5.69 6.92
CA ALA A 343 -14.29 -6.83 6.20
C ALA A 343 -13.47 -7.23 4.96
N SER A 344 -12.66 -6.32 4.41
CA SER A 344 -11.81 -6.60 3.25
C SER A 344 -10.49 -7.30 3.59
N LEU A 345 -10.05 -7.24 4.85
CA LEU A 345 -8.75 -7.78 5.27
C LEU A 345 -8.77 -9.31 5.21
N GLY A 346 -7.91 -9.89 4.37
CA GLY A 346 -7.86 -11.34 4.15
C GLY A 346 -9.06 -11.93 3.38
N ALA A 347 -9.97 -11.10 2.87
CA ALA A 347 -11.11 -11.57 2.09
C ALA A 347 -10.68 -12.08 0.71
N SER A 348 -11.48 -12.95 0.10
CA SER A 348 -11.29 -13.42 -1.28
C SER A 348 -11.41 -12.26 -2.29
N ASP A 349 -10.85 -12.41 -3.50
CA ASP A 349 -10.98 -11.37 -4.54
C ASP A 349 -12.45 -11.12 -4.94
N GLU A 350 -13.27 -12.18 -4.93
CA GLU A 350 -14.70 -12.08 -5.22
C GLU A 350 -15.42 -11.22 -4.17
N ASP A 351 -15.12 -11.45 -2.89
CA ASP A 351 -15.76 -10.71 -1.80
C ASP A 351 -15.25 -9.27 -1.71
N VAL A 352 -13.96 -9.03 -1.98
CA VAL A 352 -13.41 -7.68 -2.16
C VAL A 352 -14.17 -6.94 -3.26
N GLN A 353 -14.48 -7.58 -4.38
CA GLN A 353 -15.24 -6.97 -5.47
C GLN A 353 -16.69 -6.65 -5.07
N LYS A 354 -17.33 -7.51 -4.27
CA LYS A 354 -18.67 -7.26 -3.71
C LYS A 354 -18.65 -6.07 -2.74
N LEU A 355 -17.66 -6.02 -1.84
CA LEU A 355 -17.47 -4.91 -0.89
C LEU A 355 -17.23 -3.59 -1.61
N ALA A 356 -16.36 -3.58 -2.63
CA ALA A 356 -16.12 -2.41 -3.46
C ALA A 356 -17.41 -1.95 -4.17
N THR A 357 -18.19 -2.90 -4.70
CA THR A 357 -19.49 -2.60 -5.33
C THR A 357 -20.49 -2.01 -4.35
N MET A 358 -20.51 -2.49 -3.10
CA MET A 358 -21.37 -1.95 -2.04
C MET A 358 -20.98 -0.51 -1.68
N LEU A 359 -19.69 -0.25 -1.45
CA LEU A 359 -19.17 1.10 -1.19
C LEU A 359 -19.54 2.07 -2.32
N LEU A 360 -19.41 1.63 -3.58
CA LEU A 360 -19.78 2.43 -4.75
C LEU A 360 -21.29 2.72 -4.81
N LYS A 361 -22.13 1.73 -4.55
CA LYS A 361 -23.58 1.93 -4.54
C LYS A 361 -23.99 2.93 -3.47
N LEU A 362 -23.32 2.93 -2.32
CA LEU A 362 -23.58 3.86 -1.23
C LEU A 362 -23.05 5.27 -1.52
N SER A 363 -21.90 5.37 -2.19
CA SER A 363 -21.43 6.64 -2.76
C SER A 363 -22.41 7.24 -3.78
N ARG A 364 -23.37 6.45 -4.28
CA ARG A 364 -24.42 6.86 -5.24
C ARG A 364 -25.83 6.78 -4.67
N SER A 365 -25.98 6.42 -3.40
CA SER A 365 -27.29 6.14 -2.83
C SER A 365 -28.02 7.43 -2.48
N THR A 366 -29.35 7.39 -2.52
CA THR A 366 -30.19 8.45 -1.99
C THR A 366 -30.68 8.06 -0.60
N GLU A 367 -30.54 8.96 0.36
CA GLU A 367 -31.16 8.80 1.67
C GLU A 367 -32.62 9.30 1.61
N HIS A 368 -33.52 8.54 2.24
CA HIS A 368 -34.93 8.89 2.31
C HIS A 368 -35.17 9.73 3.57
N GLN A 369 -35.26 11.06 3.42
CA GLN A 369 -35.56 11.96 4.54
C GLN A 369 -36.97 12.55 4.38
N ARG A 370 -37.90 12.11 5.24
CA ARG A 370 -39.26 12.69 5.39
C ARG A 370 -39.97 12.96 4.05
N GLY A 371 -39.91 12.01 3.11
CA GLY A 371 -40.58 12.10 1.80
C GLY A 371 -39.77 12.77 0.68
N ALA A 372 -38.55 13.23 0.94
CA ALA A 372 -37.60 13.73 -0.06
C ALA A 372 -36.41 12.78 -0.23
N LEU A 373 -35.96 12.60 -1.48
CA LEU A 373 -34.74 11.86 -1.82
C LEU A 373 -33.57 12.85 -1.83
N SER A 374 -32.54 12.59 -1.03
CA SER A 374 -31.29 13.37 -1.02
C SER A 374 -30.13 12.47 -1.41
N GLY A 375 -29.23 12.92 -2.28
CA GLY A 375 -28.06 12.17 -2.73
C GLY A 375 -26.97 12.12 -1.66
N THR A 376 -26.25 11.00 -1.60
CA THR A 376 -25.07 10.84 -0.74
C THR A 376 -23.85 11.55 -1.34
N LEU A 377 -23.79 11.71 -2.68
CA LEU A 377 -22.78 12.50 -3.42
C LEU A 377 -23.36 13.07 -4.73
#